data_AF-A0A7X7BH72-F1
#
_entry.id   AF-A0A7X7BH72-F1
#
_cell.length_a   1.000
_cell.length_b   1.000
_cell.length_c   1.000
_cell.angle_alpha   90.00
_cell.angle_beta   90.00
_cell.angle_gamma   90.00
#
_symmetry.space_group_name_H-M   'P 1'
#
loop_
_entity.id
_entity.type
_entity.pdbx_description
1 polymer ?
#
loop_
_entity_poly.entity_id
_entity_poly.type
_entity_poly.pdbx_seq_one_letter_code
_entity_poly.pdbx_strand_id
1 'polypeptide(L)'
;HKTIACYEAALPLTVENCRQQPRQHPRCGTSFLFIFMFVSILVFALIGRYAVWINVLLRLALLPLVAGITYEITRFAGRSDSKLACALSKPGLALQNLTTAEPDDDMLEVSIAAMEAVIPENAGDDEW
;
A
#
# COMPACT_ATOMS: atom_id res chain seq x y z
N HIS A 1 7.11 -4.79 -6.02
CA HIS A 1 7.48 -3.39 -5.64
C HIS A 1 8.47 -2.81 -6.63
N LYS A 2 9.62 -3.46 -6.83
CA LYS A 2 10.67 -2.97 -7.74
C LYS A 2 10.20 -2.79 -9.18
N THR A 3 9.45 -3.74 -9.74
CA THR A 3 8.88 -3.65 -11.10
C THR A 3 7.87 -2.50 -11.23
N ILE A 4 7.00 -2.34 -10.23
CA ILE A 4 6.06 -1.22 -10.14
C ILE A 4 6.80 0.12 -10.09
N ALA A 5 7.82 0.24 -9.23
CA ALA A 5 8.63 1.46 -9.14
C ALA A 5 9.42 1.75 -10.44
N CYS A 6 9.87 0.71 -11.14
CA CYS A 6 10.53 0.84 -12.46
C CYS A 6 9.54 1.38 -13.51
N TYR A 7 8.33 0.85 -13.51
CA TYR A 7 7.23 1.30 -14.35
C TYR A 7 6.83 2.75 -14.04
N GLU A 8 6.63 3.09 -12.75
CA GLU A 8 6.31 4.46 -12.31
C GLU A 8 7.44 5.46 -12.63
N ALA A 9 8.69 5.00 -12.67
CA ALA A 9 9.84 5.80 -13.11
C ALA A 9 9.95 5.93 -14.64
N ALA A 10 9.00 5.38 -15.40
CA ALA A 10 8.99 5.33 -16.86
C ALA A 10 10.27 4.71 -17.46
N LEU A 11 10.88 3.76 -16.76
CA LEU A 11 12.06 3.02 -17.22
C LEU A 11 11.65 1.71 -17.90
N PRO A 12 12.41 1.24 -18.90
CA PRO A 12 12.17 -0.06 -19.50
C PRO A 12 12.19 -1.19 -18.45
N LEU A 13 11.20 -2.07 -18.48
CA LEU A 13 11.07 -3.20 -17.56
C LEU A 13 12.11 -4.29 -17.88
N THR A 14 13.35 -4.06 -17.49
CA THR A 14 14.43 -5.05 -17.54
C THR A 14 14.88 -5.40 -16.13
N VAL A 15 15.53 -6.56 -15.99
CA VAL A 15 16.06 -7.03 -14.70
C VAL A 15 17.01 -5.99 -14.11
N GLU A 16 17.88 -5.38 -14.92
CA GLU A 16 18.86 -4.38 -14.49
C GLU A 16 18.20 -3.12 -13.93
N ASN A 17 17.18 -2.61 -14.63
CA ASN A 17 16.46 -1.41 -14.20
C ASN A 17 15.61 -1.69 -12.96
N CYS A 18 14.93 -2.84 -12.91
CA CYS A 18 14.14 -3.24 -11.76
C CYS A 18 15.02 -3.46 -10.53
N ARG A 19 16.21 -4.06 -10.66
CA ARG A 19 17.11 -4.34 -9.53
C ARG A 19 17.50 -3.06 -8.78
N GLN A 20 17.69 -1.95 -9.48
CA GLN A 20 18.07 -0.66 -8.90
C GLN A 20 16.94 0.03 -8.11
N GLN A 21 15.69 -0.40 -8.29
CA GLN A 21 14.54 0.22 -7.63
C GLN A 21 14.44 -0.17 -6.15
N PRO A 22 13.82 0.67 -5.31
CA PRO A 22 13.61 0.37 -3.90
C PRO A 22 12.70 -0.85 -3.72
N ARG A 23 13.03 -1.69 -2.74
CA ARG A 23 12.16 -2.81 -2.33
C ARG A 23 10.92 -2.34 -1.57
N GLN A 24 10.93 -1.10 -1.05
CA GLN A 24 9.81 -0.52 -0.32
C GLN A 24 8.94 0.31 -1.24
N HIS A 25 7.63 0.21 -1.05
CA HIS A 25 6.66 0.97 -1.82
C HIS A 25 5.65 1.63 -0.86
N PRO A 26 5.45 2.97 -0.90
CA PRO A 26 4.54 3.66 0.03
C PRO A 26 3.10 3.15 -0.10
N ARG A 27 2.79 2.69 -1.30
CA ARG A 27 1.53 2.21 -1.84
C ARG A 27 1.28 0.70 -1.60
N CYS A 28 2.13 0.00 -0.85
CA CYS A 28 2.00 -1.43 -0.57
C CYS A 28 0.81 -1.74 0.36
N GLY A 29 0.18 -2.91 0.18
CA GLY A 29 -0.87 -3.42 1.06
C GLY A 29 -0.44 -3.56 2.53
N THR A 30 0.84 -3.79 2.83
CA THR A 30 1.32 -3.80 4.23
C THR A 30 1.26 -2.42 4.88
N SER A 31 1.54 -1.36 4.13
CA SER A 31 1.35 0.02 4.58
C SER A 31 -0.14 0.33 4.78
N PHE A 32 -1.00 -0.12 3.87
CA PHE A 32 -2.46 0.00 4.00
C PHE A 32 -2.96 -0.67 5.28
N LEU A 33 -2.56 -1.92 5.55
CA LEU A 33 -2.99 -2.65 6.76
C LEU A 33 -2.54 -1.97 8.05
N PHE A 34 -1.34 -1.39 8.07
CA PHE A 34 -0.86 -0.63 9.22
C PHE A 34 -1.73 0.60 9.49
N ILE A 35 -2.01 1.39 8.46
CA ILE A 35 -2.89 2.56 8.55
C ILE A 35 -4.30 2.11 8.95
N PHE A 36 -4.80 1.03 8.37
CA PHE A 36 -6.11 0.44 8.67
C PHE A 36 -6.25 0.10 10.15
N MET A 37 -5.24 -0.54 10.73
CA MET A 37 -5.21 -0.87 12.16
C MET A 37 -5.27 0.40 13.02
N PHE A 38 -4.47 1.41 12.68
CA PHE A 38 -4.44 2.66 13.43
C PHE A 38 -5.79 3.40 13.37
N VAL A 39 -6.36 3.53 12.17
CA VAL A 39 -7.69 4.12 11.95
C VAL A 39 -8.76 3.33 12.69
N SER A 40 -8.70 2.00 12.63
CA SER A 40 -9.62 1.11 13.37
C SER A 40 -9.57 1.41 14.86
N ILE A 41 -8.38 1.49 15.45
CA ILE A 41 -8.23 1.78 16.89
C ILE A 41 -8.88 3.13 17.22
N LEU A 42 -8.62 4.17 16.44
CA LEU A 42 -9.20 5.50 16.68
C LEU A 42 -10.74 5.49 16.56
N VAL A 43 -11.28 4.91 15.50
CA VAL A 43 -12.73 4.84 15.26
C VAL A 43 -13.41 4.03 16.36
N PHE A 44 -12.89 2.84 16.67
CA PHE A 44 -13.50 1.97 17.68
C PHE A 44 -13.24 2.44 19.12
N ALA A 45 -12.21 3.26 19.39
CA ALA A 45 -11.98 3.84 20.71
C ALA A 45 -13.04 4.88 21.09
N LEU A 46 -13.67 5.53 20.11
CA LEU A 46 -14.79 6.46 20.33
C LEU A 46 -16.11 5.74 20.61
N ILE A 47 -16.15 4.42 20.42
CA ILE A 47 -17.34 3.60 20.59
C ILE A 47 -17.34 2.98 21.99
N GLY A 48 -18.46 3.11 22.69
CA GLY A 48 -18.64 2.52 24.01
C GLY A 48 -18.60 0.98 23.99
N ARG A 49 -18.50 0.38 25.17
CA ARG A 49 -18.58 -1.08 25.34
C ARG A 49 -20.04 -1.51 25.47
N TYR A 50 -20.56 -2.22 24.46
CA TYR A 50 -21.90 -2.81 24.48
C TYR A 50 -21.86 -4.33 24.64
N ALA A 51 -23.02 -4.99 24.57
CA ALA A 51 -23.10 -6.45 24.47
C ALA A 51 -22.34 -6.98 23.25
N VAL A 52 -21.83 -8.21 23.35
CA VAL A 52 -20.93 -8.83 22.34
C VAL A 52 -21.53 -8.73 20.93
N TRP A 53 -22.80 -9.07 20.76
CA TRP A 53 -23.49 -9.04 19.47
C TRP A 53 -23.62 -7.65 18.87
N ILE A 54 -23.87 -6.64 19.71
CA ILE A 54 -23.96 -5.24 19.26
C ILE A 54 -22.59 -4.76 18.78
N ASN A 55 -21.51 -5.10 19.50
CA ASN A 55 -20.15 -4.74 19.09
C ASN A 55 -19.76 -5.39 17.76
N VAL A 56 -20.15 -6.66 17.53
CA VAL A 56 -19.89 -7.35 16.25
C VAL A 56 -20.62 -6.65 15.10
N LEU A 57 -21.91 -6.32 15.29
CA LEU A 57 -22.70 -5.61 14.29
C LEU A 57 -22.11 -4.23 13.96
N LEU A 58 -21.72 -3.47 14.99
CA LEU A 58 -21.08 -2.17 14.82
C LEU A 58 -19.75 -2.27 14.07
N ARG A 59 -18.93 -3.27 14.37
CA ARG A 59 -17.65 -3.49 13.66
C ARG A 59 -17.87 -3.81 12.18
N LEU A 60 -18.86 -4.65 11.85
CA LEU A 60 -19.20 -4.96 10.46
C LEU A 60 -19.76 -3.73 9.74
N ALA A 61 -20.65 -2.96 10.39
CA ALA A 61 -21.26 -1.78 9.81
C ALA A 61 -20.25 -0.64 9.56
N LEU A 62 -19.23 -0.51 10.42
CA LEU A 62 -18.20 0.53 10.31
C LEU A 62 -16.99 0.11 9.47
N LEU A 63 -16.91 -1.14 9.04
CA LEU A 63 -15.82 -1.63 8.20
C LEU A 63 -15.66 -0.82 6.90
N PRO A 64 -16.74 -0.48 6.15
CA PRO A 64 -16.63 0.38 4.97
C PRO A 64 -16.10 1.78 5.30
N LEU A 65 -16.49 2.35 6.44
CA LEU A 65 -16.02 3.67 6.88
C LEU A 65 -14.51 3.65 7.15
N VAL A 66 -14.05 2.67 7.93
CA VAL A 66 -12.62 2.50 8.24
C VAL A 66 -11.83 2.25 6.96
N ALA A 67 -12.32 1.38 6.07
CA ALA A 67 -11.67 1.09 4.79
C ALA A 67 -11.59 2.34 3.90
N GLY A 68 -12.66 3.13 3.81
CA GLY A 68 -12.69 4.37 3.03
C GLY A 68 -11.71 5.42 3.56
N ILE A 69 -11.69 5.66 4.87
CA ILE A 69 -10.73 6.59 5.50
C ILE A 69 -9.29 6.11 5.25
N THR A 70 -9.03 4.81 5.41
CA THR A 70 -7.70 4.24 5.17
C THR A 70 -7.28 4.39 3.72
N TYR A 71 -8.19 4.14 2.78
CA TYR A 71 -7.95 4.28 1.35
C TYR A 71 -7.56 5.71 1.00
N GLU A 72 -8.32 6.71 1.45
CA GLU A 72 -8.03 8.12 1.19
C GLU A 72 -6.69 8.56 1.79
N ILE A 73 -6.36 8.12 3.02
CA ILE A 73 -5.06 8.41 3.63
C ILE A 73 -3.92 7.78 2.82
N THR A 74 -4.08 6.52 2.40
CA THR A 74 -3.06 5.80 1.63
C THR A 74 -2.88 6.40 0.25
N ARG A 75 -3.98 6.80 -0.40
CA ARG A 75 -3.99 7.51 -1.67
C ARG A 75 -3.29 8.86 -1.57
N PHE A 76 -3.60 9.65 -0.54
CA PHE A 76 -2.92 10.91 -0.28
C PHE A 76 -1.42 10.71 -0.03
N ALA A 77 -1.06 9.71 0.77
CA ALA A 77 0.33 9.36 1.06
C ALA A 77 1.11 8.88 -0.17
N GLY A 78 0.41 8.30 -1.16
CA GLY A 78 0.97 7.87 -2.43
C GLY A 78 1.04 8.96 -3.51
N ARG A 79 0.27 10.06 -3.41
CA ARG A 79 0.28 11.19 -4.37
C ARG A 79 1.15 12.38 -3.93
N SER A 80 1.45 12.49 -2.63
CA SER A 80 2.08 13.70 -2.08
C SER A 80 3.45 13.43 -1.48
N ASP A 81 4.47 14.19 -1.88
CA ASP A 81 5.79 14.25 -1.21
C ASP A 81 5.83 15.19 0.00
N SER A 82 4.66 15.55 0.53
CA SER A 82 4.56 16.43 1.70
C SER A 82 5.21 15.78 2.93
N LYS A 83 5.76 16.59 3.85
CA LYS A 83 6.36 16.10 5.10
C LYS A 83 5.40 15.22 5.91
N LEU A 84 4.09 15.49 5.80
CA LEU A 84 3.03 14.76 6.49
C LEU A 84 2.75 13.40 5.83
N ALA A 85 2.70 13.34 4.50
CA ALA A 85 2.62 12.08 3.76
C ALA A 85 3.85 11.19 4.01
N CYS A 86 5.05 11.77 4.01
CA CYS A 86 6.28 11.05 4.35
C CYS A 86 6.23 10.49 5.79
N ALA A 87 5.74 11.28 6.76
CA ALA A 87 5.62 10.83 8.15
C ALA A 87 4.60 9.68 8.31
N LEU A 88 3.47 9.72 7.60
CA LEU A 88 2.46 8.65 7.60
C LEU A 88 2.96 7.36 6.94
N SER A 89 3.75 7.47 5.87
CA SER A 89 4.28 6.31 5.14
C SER A 89 5.45 5.63 5.87
N LYS A 90 6.25 6.38 6.63
CA LYS A 90 7.43 5.86 7.37
C LYS A 90 7.19 4.58 8.18
N PRO A 91 6.17 4.48 9.05
CA PRO A 91 5.96 3.26 9.82
C PRO A 91 5.62 2.05 8.94
N GLY A 92 4.82 2.25 7.87
CA GLY A 92 4.53 1.19 6.89
C GLY A 92 5.77 0.73 6.14
N LEU A 93 6.62 1.67 5.70
CA LEU A 93 7.91 1.37 5.07
C LEU A 93 8.87 0.67 6.03
N ALA A 94 8.87 1.03 7.31
CA ALA A 94 9.66 0.35 8.33
C ALA A 94 9.22 -1.11 8.53
N LEU A 95 7.91 -1.39 8.47
CA LEU A 95 7.40 -2.75 8.52
C LEU A 95 7.80 -3.56 7.28
N GLN A 96 7.85 -2.92 6.11
CA GLN A 96 8.40 -3.53 4.90
C GLN A 96 9.88 -3.89 5.06
N ASN A 97 10.65 -3.13 5.84
CA ASN A 97 12.05 -3.49 6.10
C ASN A 97 12.21 -4.84 6.81
N LEU A 98 11.23 -5.23 7.63
CA LEU A 98 11.20 -6.50 8.35
C LEU A 98 10.64 -7.67 7.52
N THR A 99 9.81 -7.36 6.52
CA THR A 99 9.00 -8.37 5.79
C THR A 99 9.42 -8.58 4.35
N THR A 100 10.32 -7.75 3.81
CA THR A 100 10.83 -7.86 2.45
C THR A 100 12.32 -8.20 2.44
N ALA A 101 12.73 -9.02 1.48
CA ALA A 101 14.12 -9.35 1.17
C ALA A 101 14.45 -8.89 -0.25
N GLU A 102 15.75 -8.89 -0.58
CA GLU A 102 16.19 -8.60 -1.93
C GLU A 102 15.88 -9.80 -2.84
N PRO A 103 15.14 -9.61 -3.95
CA PRO A 103 14.82 -10.71 -4.88
C PRO A 103 16.05 -11.09 -5.72
N ASP A 104 16.07 -12.34 -6.19
CA ASP A 104 16.99 -12.78 -7.23
C ASP A 104 16.50 -12.39 -8.63
N ASP A 105 17.31 -12.66 -9.64
CA ASP A 105 17.05 -12.25 -11.02
C ASP A 105 15.87 -13.02 -11.62
N ASP A 106 15.76 -14.31 -11.34
CA ASP A 106 14.67 -15.16 -11.81
C ASP A 106 13.32 -14.65 -11.25
N MET A 107 13.27 -14.23 -9.98
CA MET A 107 12.10 -13.59 -9.40
C MET A 107 11.77 -12.24 -10.06
N LEU A 108 12.77 -11.47 -10.47
CA LEU A 108 12.57 -10.21 -11.19
C LEU A 108 11.98 -10.47 -12.59
N GLU A 109 12.46 -11.47 -13.32
CA GLU A 109 11.91 -11.84 -14.64
C GLU A 109 10.43 -12.23 -14.54
N VAL A 110 10.07 -13.09 -13.59
CA VAL A 110 8.66 -13.46 -13.34
C VAL A 110 7.83 -12.24 -12.95
N SER A 111 8.39 -11.36 -12.13
CA SER A 111 7.70 -10.13 -11.71
C SER A 111 7.51 -9.13 -12.86
N ILE A 112 8.44 -9.08 -13.82
CA ILE A 112 8.34 -8.26 -15.03
C ILE A 112 7.22 -8.80 -15.92
N ALA A 113 7.23 -10.11 -16.20
CA ALA A 113 6.18 -10.73 -17.01
C ALA A 113 4.79 -10.54 -16.39
N ALA A 114 4.68 -10.66 -15.06
CA ALA A 114 3.44 -10.38 -14.34
C ALA A 114 3.03 -8.90 -14.42
N MET A 115 4.00 -7.98 -14.37
CA MET A 115 3.74 -6.54 -14.50
C MET A 115 3.22 -6.21 -15.89
N GLU A 116 3.87 -6.69 -16.94
CA GLU A 116 3.47 -6.45 -18.34
C GLU A 116 2.04 -6.92 -18.63
N ALA A 117 1.61 -8.03 -18.02
CA ALA A 117 0.25 -8.55 -18.17
C ALA A 117 -0.83 -7.68 -17.52
N VAL A 118 -0.48 -6.75 -16.62
CA VAL A 118 -1.43 -5.91 -15.87
C VAL A 118 -1.28 -4.41 -16.13
N ILE A 119 -0.34 -4.02 -16.99
CA ILE A 119 -0.24 -2.62 -17.43
C ILE A 119 -1.53 -2.27 -18.18
N PRO A 120 -2.22 -1.17 -17.81
CA PRO A 120 -3.45 -0.79 -18.48
C PRO A 120 -3.20 -0.41 -19.94
N GLU A 121 -4.13 -0.80 -20.82
CA GLU A 121 -4.07 -0.47 -22.25
C GLU A 121 -4.30 1.02 -22.52
N ASN A 122 -5.08 1.70 -21.66
CA ASN A 122 -5.33 3.13 -21.76
C ASN A 122 -4.38 3.90 -20.84
N ALA A 123 -3.70 4.90 -21.41
CA ALA A 123 -2.87 5.81 -20.64
C ALA A 123 -3.73 6.61 -19.64
N GLY A 124 -3.37 6.57 -18.36
CA GLY A 124 -4.02 7.34 -17.28
C GLY A 124 -4.88 6.50 -16.33
N ASP A 125 -5.20 5.25 -16.66
CA ASP A 125 -5.95 4.33 -15.78
C ASP A 125 -5.12 3.93 -14.53
N ASP A 126 -3.81 4.19 -14.57
CA ASP A 126 -2.82 3.98 -13.51
C ASP A 126 -2.51 5.25 -12.68
N GLU A 127 -3.19 6.38 -12.91
CA GLU A 127 -2.98 7.62 -12.15
C GLU A 127 -3.83 7.71 -10.86
N TRP A 128 -3.40 6.99 -9.83
CA TRP A 128 -4.08 6.91 -8.53
C TRP A 128 -3.62 7.94 -7.48
#